data_AF-A0A931XX88-F1
#
_entry.id   AF-A0A931XX88-F1
#
_cell.length_a   1.000
_cell.length_b   1.000
_cell.length_c   1.000
_cell.angle_alpha   90.00
_cell.angle_beta   90.00
_cell.angle_gamma   90.00
#
_symmetry.space_group_name_H-M   'P 1'
#
loop_
_entity.id
_entity.type
_entity.pdbx_description
1 polymer ?
#
loop_
_entity_poly.entity_id
_entity_poly.type
_entity_poly.pdbx_seq_one_letter_code
_entity_poly.pdbx_strand_id
1 'polypeptide(L)'
;MRSSSWFAWLSIALALAICGGCRSEKQPPAGGSSADSSAPAPAVVDKDACPESFGALAAADANGERTCRCPAGDAKGTVWGSGIYTLASSVCAAARHTGAVGREGGMVTLLFSPGCASYPGSTSNGVAALAAQATERSFYFPSVSNGKCPPPLPSGPCPKTFKDLADRKLATELACVCDAALATGPVYGAGNYAEQSSICAAAVHAGVIPPNGGSVTLRGAPGCGAYEGSTKNGVTSVKQGAAPLGFRFPAAGGTDACETR
;
A
#
# COMPACT_ATOMS: atom_id res chain seq x y z
N MET A 1 23.86 32.78 44.51
CA MET A 1 23.17 33.94 43.90
C MET A 1 21.75 33.48 43.59
N ARG A 2 20.80 33.70 44.52
CA ARG A 2 19.64 34.64 44.43
C ARG A 2 18.74 34.37 43.20
N SER A 3 17.42 34.26 43.26
CA SER A 3 16.40 34.39 44.32
C SER A 3 15.01 34.33 43.64
N SER A 4 14.05 33.62 44.26
CA SER A 4 12.61 33.95 44.47
C SER A 4 11.71 34.29 43.26
N SER A 5 10.68 33.48 42.96
CA SER A 5 9.33 33.47 43.57
C SER A 5 8.54 34.75 43.36
N TRP A 6 7.35 34.66 42.75
CA TRP A 6 6.19 35.51 43.07
C TRP A 6 4.89 34.69 43.02
N PHE A 7 4.29 34.55 44.20
CA PHE A 7 2.89 34.22 44.42
C PHE A 7 2.08 35.51 44.29
N ALA A 8 0.87 35.43 43.71
CA ALA A 8 -0.19 36.40 43.97
C ALA A 8 -1.51 35.65 44.18
N TRP A 9 -1.97 35.69 45.44
CA TRP A 9 -3.31 35.32 45.87
C TRP A 9 -4.27 36.47 45.56
N LEU A 10 -5.52 36.15 45.18
CA LEU A 10 -6.66 37.00 45.53
C LEU A 10 -7.93 36.14 45.65
N SER A 11 -8.36 35.94 46.89
CA SER A 11 -9.72 35.54 47.25
C SER A 11 -10.68 36.71 47.03
N ILE A 12 -11.99 36.45 46.86
CA ILE A 12 -13.08 37.08 47.64
C ILE A 12 -14.48 36.71 47.10
N ALA A 13 -15.38 36.48 48.06
CA ALA A 13 -16.84 36.63 48.09
C ALA A 13 -17.75 35.57 47.44
N LEU A 14 -18.09 34.61 48.30
CA LEU A 14 -19.41 34.02 48.52
C LEU A 14 -20.55 35.07 48.56
N ALA A 15 -21.65 34.81 47.84
CA ALA A 15 -22.97 35.38 48.15
C ALA A 15 -24.07 34.33 47.89
N LEU A 16 -24.76 33.95 48.97
CA LEU A 16 -25.96 33.11 49.03
C LEU A 16 -27.20 34.01 49.17
N ALA A 17 -28.24 33.81 48.36
CA ALA A 17 -29.65 34.22 48.64
C ALA A 17 -30.57 33.50 47.62
N ILE A 18 -31.17 32.36 47.97
CA ILE A 18 -32.54 32.15 48.52
C ILE A 18 -33.69 32.44 47.52
N CYS A 19 -34.40 31.36 47.17
CA CYS A 19 -35.80 31.14 46.77
C CYS A 19 -36.69 32.29 46.28
N GLY A 20 -37.44 32.00 45.21
CA GLY A 20 -38.81 32.51 45.09
C GLY A 20 -39.40 32.50 43.68
N GLY A 21 -40.34 31.59 43.44
CA GLY A 21 -41.48 31.88 42.57
C GLY A 21 -41.41 31.35 41.13
N CYS A 22 -42.08 30.23 40.92
CA CYS A 22 -42.64 29.87 39.62
C CYS A 22 -43.62 30.97 39.15
N ARG A 23 -43.45 31.48 37.93
CA ARG A 23 -44.54 32.19 37.23
C ARG A 23 -44.63 31.69 35.79
N SER A 24 -45.77 31.05 35.52
CA SER A 24 -46.28 30.78 34.17
C SER A 24 -46.54 32.09 33.44
N GLU A 25 -46.12 32.21 32.18
CA GLU A 25 -46.81 33.05 31.20
C GLU A 25 -46.49 32.61 29.76
N LYS A 26 -47.50 32.03 29.13
CA LYS A 26 -47.88 32.03 27.70
C LYS A 26 -46.91 31.64 26.58
N GLN A 27 -47.28 30.53 25.94
CA GLN A 27 -46.94 30.10 24.59
C GLN A 27 -47.74 30.88 23.52
N PRO A 28 -47.10 31.33 22.42
CA PRO A 28 -47.78 31.66 21.16
C PRO A 28 -47.82 30.44 20.20
N PRO A 29 -48.83 30.34 19.30
CA PRO A 29 -49.09 29.12 18.53
C PRO A 29 -48.36 29.05 17.17
N ALA A 30 -48.05 27.80 16.82
CA ALA A 30 -48.10 27.15 15.51
C ALA A 30 -47.50 27.85 14.27
N GLY A 31 -46.47 27.22 13.72
CA GLY A 31 -46.11 27.33 12.31
C GLY A 31 -44.83 26.55 12.00
N GLY A 32 -44.94 25.39 11.33
CA GLY A 32 -43.75 24.70 10.81
C GLY A 32 -43.96 23.23 10.45
N SER A 33 -44.25 23.00 9.17
CA SER A 33 -44.06 21.79 8.35
C SER A 33 -43.95 20.42 9.00
N SER A 34 -44.92 19.57 8.65
CA SER A 34 -44.77 18.12 8.57
C SER A 34 -43.58 17.76 7.68
N ALA A 35 -42.43 17.50 8.30
CA ALA A 35 -41.37 16.70 7.70
C ALA A 35 -41.70 15.24 7.97
N ASP A 36 -42.06 14.55 6.89
CA ASP A 36 -42.20 13.10 6.81
C ASP A 36 -40.93 12.45 7.42
N SER A 37 -41.07 11.96 8.65
CA SER A 37 -40.01 11.32 9.40
C SER A 37 -39.89 9.87 8.95
N SER A 38 -39.39 9.68 7.73
CA SER A 38 -38.80 8.40 7.35
C SER A 38 -37.38 8.36 7.92
N ALA A 39 -37.26 7.92 9.17
CA ALA A 39 -35.98 7.60 9.77
C ALA A 39 -35.23 6.60 8.87
N PRO A 40 -33.94 6.80 8.54
CA PRO A 40 -33.19 5.80 7.80
C PRO A 40 -33.13 4.52 8.64
N ALA A 41 -33.48 3.39 8.02
CA ALA A 41 -33.37 2.07 8.63
C ALA A 41 -31.95 1.87 9.20
N PRO A 42 -31.80 1.21 10.36
CA PRO A 42 -30.50 0.99 10.96
C PRO A 42 -29.61 0.22 9.99
N ALA A 43 -28.41 0.75 9.71
CA ALA A 43 -27.42 0.08 8.91
C ALA A 43 -27.13 -1.30 9.54
N VAL A 44 -27.38 -2.37 8.79
CA VAL A 44 -26.95 -3.72 9.16
C VAL A 44 -25.43 -3.69 9.31
N VAL A 45 -24.95 -3.83 10.54
CA VAL A 45 -23.53 -3.94 10.82
C VAL A 45 -23.09 -5.32 10.33
N ASP A 46 -22.46 -5.36 9.17
CA ASP A 46 -21.85 -6.59 8.67
C ASP A 46 -20.70 -6.96 9.61
N LYS A 47 -20.94 -7.94 10.48
CA LYS A 47 -19.99 -8.48 11.45
C LYS A 47 -18.70 -9.01 10.81
N ASP A 48 -18.75 -9.30 9.51
CA ASP A 48 -17.61 -9.83 8.77
C ASP A 48 -16.87 -8.72 8.00
N ALA A 49 -17.34 -7.47 8.03
CA ALA A 49 -16.70 -6.34 7.34
C ALA A 49 -15.31 -6.05 7.91
N CYS A 50 -14.35 -5.76 7.03
CA CYS A 50 -13.05 -5.31 7.46
C CYS A 50 -13.15 -3.94 8.16
N PRO A 51 -12.48 -3.76 9.31
CA PRO A 51 -12.39 -2.45 9.94
C PRO A 51 -11.54 -1.49 9.09
N GLU A 52 -11.66 -0.19 9.37
CA GLU A 52 -10.95 0.86 8.63
C GLU A 52 -9.42 0.74 8.69
N SER A 53 -8.87 0.12 9.73
CA SER A 53 -7.44 -0.15 9.84
C SER A 53 -7.20 -1.51 10.48
N PHE A 54 -6.03 -2.07 10.20
CA PHE A 54 -5.69 -3.39 10.72
C PHE A 54 -5.68 -3.43 12.26
N GLY A 55 -5.22 -2.36 12.92
CA GLY A 55 -5.15 -2.31 14.39
C GLY A 55 -6.48 -2.56 15.12
N ALA A 56 -7.61 -2.41 14.42
CA ALA A 56 -8.95 -2.65 14.93
C ALA A 56 -9.52 -4.04 14.59
N LEU A 57 -8.79 -4.93 13.89
CA LEU A 57 -9.25 -6.29 13.65
C LEU A 57 -9.28 -7.11 14.95
N ALA A 58 -10.40 -7.80 15.18
CA ALA A 58 -10.63 -8.72 16.30
C ALA A 58 -9.65 -9.92 16.28
N ALA A 59 -9.78 -10.86 17.21
CA ALA A 59 -8.74 -11.84 17.57
C ALA A 59 -8.31 -12.86 16.48
N ALA A 60 -7.10 -13.39 16.72
CA ALA A 60 -6.59 -14.70 16.32
C ALA A 60 -7.58 -15.74 15.81
N ASP A 61 -7.46 -16.29 14.60
CA ASP A 61 -7.67 -17.73 14.52
C ASP A 61 -6.48 -18.48 15.16
N ALA A 62 -6.56 -19.82 15.27
CA ALA A 62 -5.48 -20.61 15.87
C ALA A 62 -4.12 -20.49 15.14
N ASN A 63 -4.13 -20.06 13.88
CA ASN A 63 -2.96 -19.91 13.02
C ASN A 63 -2.42 -18.46 12.99
N GLY A 64 -3.06 -17.53 13.68
CA GLY A 64 -2.69 -16.12 13.64
C GLY A 64 -3.27 -15.35 12.45
N GLU A 65 -4.10 -16.00 11.62
CA GLU A 65 -4.78 -15.40 10.47
C GLU A 65 -5.94 -14.51 10.92
N ARG A 66 -6.28 -13.55 10.08
CA ARG A 66 -7.53 -12.81 10.15
C ARG A 66 -8.22 -12.89 8.81
N THR A 67 -9.53 -13.01 8.82
CA THR A 67 -10.33 -12.93 7.61
C THR A 67 -11.45 -11.93 7.82
N CYS A 68 -11.68 -11.07 6.84
CA CYS A 68 -12.77 -10.11 6.82
C CYS A 68 -13.19 -9.82 5.37
N ARG A 69 -14.32 -9.12 5.20
CA ARG A 69 -14.95 -8.81 3.92
C ARG A 69 -14.72 -7.35 3.55
N CYS A 70 -14.19 -7.15 2.35
CA CYS A 70 -14.08 -5.84 1.73
C CYS A 70 -15.31 -5.52 0.88
N PRO A 71 -15.85 -4.30 0.96
CA PRO A 71 -16.99 -3.90 0.15
C PRO A 71 -16.61 -3.72 -1.34
N ALA A 72 -17.62 -3.80 -2.19
CA ALA A 72 -17.53 -3.37 -3.59
C ALA A 72 -17.43 -1.83 -3.68
N GLY A 73 -17.02 -1.32 -4.84
CA GLY A 73 -16.87 0.13 -5.06
C GLY A 73 -15.41 0.56 -4.97
N ASP A 74 -15.08 1.77 -4.54
CA ASP A 74 -13.69 2.19 -4.29
C ASP A 74 -13.26 1.93 -2.85
N ALA A 75 -12.04 1.42 -2.65
CA ALA A 75 -11.50 1.32 -1.29
C ALA A 75 -11.07 2.69 -0.78
N LYS A 76 -11.41 2.98 0.48
CA LYS A 76 -11.09 4.23 1.16
C LYS A 76 -9.99 4.04 2.19
N GLY A 77 -9.38 5.15 2.59
CA GLY A 77 -8.34 5.20 3.60
C GLY A 77 -6.93 5.15 3.02
N THR A 78 -5.96 5.42 3.88
CA THR A 78 -4.56 5.55 3.49
C THR A 78 -3.86 4.20 3.60
N VAL A 79 -2.92 3.95 2.68
CA VAL A 79 -2.10 2.75 2.65
C VAL A 79 -0.65 3.16 2.85
N TRP A 80 0.07 2.46 3.73
CA TRP A 80 1.49 2.66 3.98
C TRP A 80 2.25 1.35 3.76
N GLY A 81 3.13 1.35 2.77
CA GLY A 81 3.86 0.17 2.31
C GLY A 81 3.29 -0.47 1.05
N SER A 82 4.03 -1.45 0.52
CA SER A 82 3.73 -2.13 -0.72
C SER A 82 4.04 -3.62 -0.56
N GLY A 83 3.03 -4.47 -0.71
CA GLY A 83 3.12 -5.93 -0.48
C GLY A 83 3.21 -6.35 1.00
N ILE A 84 3.78 -5.51 1.85
CA ILE A 84 3.72 -5.54 3.31
C ILE A 84 3.30 -4.15 3.81
N TYR A 85 2.41 -4.12 4.78
CA TYR A 85 1.72 -2.89 5.18
C TYR A 85 1.87 -2.64 6.68
N THR A 86 2.00 -1.38 7.06
CA THR A 86 1.95 -1.00 8.47
C THR A 86 0.55 -1.25 9.03
N LEU A 87 0.42 -1.50 10.34
CA LEU A 87 -0.89 -1.74 10.97
C LEU A 87 -1.86 -0.55 10.89
N ALA A 88 -1.34 0.65 10.57
CA ALA A 88 -2.17 1.84 10.37
C ALA A 88 -2.90 1.83 9.03
N SER A 89 -2.47 1.01 8.07
CA SER A 89 -3.04 0.98 6.72
C SER A 89 -4.48 0.50 6.71
N SER A 90 -5.27 1.09 5.80
CA SER A 90 -6.60 0.57 5.46
C SER A 90 -6.50 -0.82 4.84
N VAL A 91 -7.18 -1.78 5.45
CA VAL A 91 -7.09 -3.19 5.07
C VAL A 91 -7.60 -3.40 3.65
N CYS A 92 -8.75 -2.85 3.32
CA CYS A 92 -9.33 -3.03 1.98
C CYS A 92 -8.60 -2.21 0.91
N ALA A 93 -8.08 -1.03 1.24
CA ALA A 93 -7.24 -0.29 0.30
C ALA A 93 -5.92 -1.01 0.05
N ALA A 94 -5.29 -1.55 1.10
CA ALA A 94 -4.07 -2.36 0.99
C ALA A 94 -4.30 -3.66 0.22
N ALA A 95 -5.42 -4.36 0.48
CA ALA A 95 -5.79 -5.59 -0.22
C ALA A 95 -5.90 -5.35 -1.73
N ARG A 96 -6.56 -4.25 -2.12
CA ARG A 96 -6.67 -3.86 -3.52
C ARG A 96 -5.35 -3.43 -4.10
N HIS A 97 -4.59 -2.62 -3.37
CA HIS A 97 -3.28 -2.17 -3.79
C HIS A 97 -2.39 -3.36 -4.20
N THR A 98 -2.40 -4.45 -3.43
CA THR A 98 -1.64 -5.68 -3.78
C THR A 98 -2.37 -6.66 -4.70
N GLY A 99 -3.60 -6.39 -5.10
CA GLY A 99 -4.41 -7.28 -5.95
C GLY A 99 -4.97 -8.52 -5.22
N ALA A 100 -4.99 -8.53 -3.89
CA ALA A 100 -5.61 -9.60 -3.11
C ALA A 100 -7.15 -9.60 -3.23
N VAL A 101 -7.75 -8.47 -3.63
CA VAL A 101 -9.18 -8.33 -3.95
C VAL A 101 -9.38 -7.28 -5.04
N GLY A 102 -10.39 -7.44 -5.90
CA GLY A 102 -10.74 -6.49 -6.95
C GLY A 102 -11.77 -5.42 -6.50
N ARG A 103 -12.37 -4.74 -7.50
CA ARG A 103 -13.37 -3.66 -7.28
C ARG A 103 -14.73 -4.19 -6.84
N GLU A 104 -15.01 -5.45 -7.14
CA GLU A 104 -16.17 -6.22 -6.71
C GLU A 104 -16.17 -6.53 -5.21
N GLY A 105 -15.04 -6.36 -4.52
CA GLY A 105 -14.89 -6.69 -3.11
C GLY A 105 -14.85 -8.20 -2.87
N GLY A 106 -15.00 -8.62 -1.62
CA GLY A 106 -14.94 -10.04 -1.26
C GLY A 106 -14.17 -10.31 0.03
N MET A 107 -13.97 -11.59 0.33
CA MET A 107 -13.24 -12.04 1.50
C MET A 107 -11.74 -11.89 1.28
N VAL A 108 -11.04 -11.36 2.27
CA VAL A 108 -9.57 -11.26 2.29
C VAL A 108 -9.05 -11.90 3.57
N THR A 109 -7.99 -12.69 3.42
CA THR A 109 -7.23 -13.28 4.52
C THR A 109 -5.91 -12.56 4.64
N LEU A 110 -5.49 -12.27 5.86
CA LEU A 110 -4.28 -11.53 6.15
C LEU A 110 -3.60 -12.02 7.42
N LEU A 111 -2.28 -11.91 7.43
CA LEU A 111 -1.38 -12.42 8.46
C LEU A 111 -0.52 -11.30 9.02
N PHE A 112 -0.17 -11.43 10.31
CA PHE A 112 0.87 -10.61 10.91
C PHE A 112 2.26 -11.04 10.45
N SER A 113 3.15 -10.07 10.38
CA SER A 113 4.59 -10.28 10.33
C SER A 113 5.31 -9.28 11.26
N PRO A 114 6.58 -9.54 11.60
CA PRO A 114 7.42 -8.54 12.22
C PRO A 114 7.42 -7.24 11.40
N GLY A 115 7.62 -6.12 12.09
CA GLY A 115 7.81 -4.83 11.47
C GLY A 115 9.04 -4.77 10.57
N CYS A 116 8.96 -4.00 9.49
CA CYS A 116 10.09 -3.77 8.60
C CYS A 116 10.88 -2.52 8.97
N ALA A 117 12.15 -2.47 8.57
CA ALA A 117 13.00 -1.28 8.77
C ALA A 117 12.51 -0.06 7.95
N SER A 118 11.83 -0.32 6.84
CA SER A 118 11.22 0.70 6.01
C SER A 118 10.13 0.09 5.13
N TYR A 119 9.14 0.89 4.74
CA TYR A 119 8.05 0.50 3.87
C TYR A 119 8.07 1.37 2.60
N PRO A 120 8.33 0.81 1.41
CA PRO A 120 8.25 1.54 0.15
C PRO A 120 6.80 1.88 -0.20
N GLY A 121 6.59 3.10 -0.68
CA GLY A 121 5.33 3.49 -1.32
C GLY A 121 5.32 3.12 -2.80
N SER A 122 4.15 2.86 -3.35
CA SER A 122 3.95 2.61 -4.78
C SER A 122 2.51 2.93 -5.18
N THR A 123 2.23 2.96 -6.49
CA THR A 123 0.85 2.93 -6.98
C THR A 123 0.64 1.60 -7.70
N SER A 124 -0.38 0.86 -7.33
CA SER A 124 -0.68 -0.45 -7.91
C SER A 124 -2.18 -0.71 -7.85
N ASN A 125 -2.71 -1.37 -8.90
CA ASN A 125 -4.14 -1.69 -9.01
C ASN A 125 -5.08 -0.47 -8.82
N GLY A 126 -4.62 0.71 -9.25
CA GLY A 126 -5.37 1.97 -9.13
C GLY A 126 -5.44 2.55 -7.72
N VAL A 127 -4.66 2.02 -6.76
CA VAL A 127 -4.54 2.53 -5.39
C VAL A 127 -3.12 3.06 -5.18
N ALA A 128 -3.00 4.20 -4.52
CA ALA A 128 -1.71 4.77 -4.13
C ALA A 128 -1.39 4.41 -2.67
N ALA A 129 -0.15 4.00 -2.42
CA ALA A 129 0.41 3.73 -1.10
C ALA A 129 1.61 4.63 -0.82
N LEU A 130 1.68 5.14 0.40
CA LEU A 130 2.75 5.99 0.88
C LEU A 130 3.90 5.17 1.45
N ALA A 131 5.10 5.74 1.43
CA ALA A 131 6.21 5.18 2.17
C ALA A 131 6.00 5.39 3.68
N ALA A 132 6.57 4.50 4.49
CA ALA A 132 6.60 4.65 5.94
C ALA A 132 7.95 4.20 6.52
N GLN A 133 8.24 4.72 7.72
CA GLN A 133 9.41 4.35 8.50
C GLN A 133 9.16 3.04 9.26
N ALA A 134 10.19 2.59 9.98
CA ALA A 134 10.10 1.39 10.77
C ALA A 134 8.90 1.38 11.73
N THR A 135 8.23 0.23 11.81
CA THR A 135 7.20 -0.05 12.81
C THR A 135 7.55 -1.37 13.50
N GLU A 136 6.88 -1.70 14.60
CA GLU A 136 7.13 -2.96 15.32
C GLU A 136 6.46 -4.17 14.67
N ARG A 137 5.33 -3.93 13.98
CA ARG A 137 4.49 -4.96 13.37
C ARG A 137 3.99 -4.51 12.00
N SER A 138 3.77 -5.50 11.15
CA SER A 138 3.19 -5.36 9.83
C SER A 138 2.09 -6.38 9.62
N PHE A 139 1.35 -6.22 8.52
CA PHE A 139 0.52 -7.28 7.97
C PHE A 139 0.73 -7.43 6.46
N TYR A 140 0.34 -8.60 5.94
CA TYR A 140 0.39 -8.91 4.53
C TYR A 140 -0.73 -9.87 4.14
N PHE A 141 -0.97 -10.03 2.84
CA PHE A 141 -1.97 -10.94 2.29
C PHE A 141 -1.27 -12.19 1.73
N PRO A 142 -1.41 -13.38 2.36
CA PRO A 142 -0.70 -14.60 1.95
C PRO A 142 -1.03 -15.07 0.52
N SER A 143 -2.16 -14.63 -0.06
CA SER A 143 -2.52 -14.94 -1.45
C SER A 143 -1.58 -14.31 -2.48
N VAL A 144 -0.85 -13.24 -2.12
CA VAL A 144 -0.04 -12.44 -3.05
C VAL A 144 1.33 -12.03 -2.49
N SER A 145 1.59 -12.26 -1.20
CA SER A 145 2.83 -11.89 -0.52
C SER A 145 3.23 -12.95 0.51
N ASN A 146 4.52 -13.09 0.79
CA ASN A 146 5.06 -14.04 1.77
C ASN A 146 5.41 -13.38 3.12
N GLY A 147 5.04 -12.12 3.32
CA GLY A 147 5.27 -11.38 4.55
C GLY A 147 6.72 -11.03 4.84
N LYS A 148 7.62 -11.24 3.88
CA LYS A 148 9.00 -10.79 4.00
C LYS A 148 9.06 -9.28 3.84
N CYS A 149 9.88 -8.66 4.69
CA CYS A 149 10.17 -7.25 4.53
C CYS A 149 10.83 -7.00 3.18
N PRO A 150 10.42 -5.92 2.49
CA PRO A 150 11.09 -5.51 1.29
C PRO A 150 12.56 -5.23 1.64
N PRO A 151 13.45 -5.34 0.65
CA PRO A 151 14.79 -4.81 0.80
C PRO A 151 14.71 -3.36 1.33
N PRO A 152 15.71 -2.90 2.10
CA PRO A 152 15.79 -1.51 2.51
C PRO A 152 15.48 -0.59 1.32
N LEU A 153 14.69 0.47 1.57
CA LEU A 153 14.25 1.43 0.56
C LEU A 153 15.32 1.70 -0.51
N PRO A 154 14.94 1.86 -1.79
CA PRO A 154 15.82 2.29 -2.87
C PRO A 154 16.85 3.33 -2.41
N SER A 155 18.10 2.91 -2.21
CA SER A 155 19.15 3.83 -1.73
C SER A 155 19.72 4.72 -2.82
N GLY A 156 19.10 4.76 -4.00
CA GLY A 156 19.58 5.55 -5.12
C GLY A 156 18.93 5.27 -6.47
N PRO A 157 19.45 5.90 -7.52
CA PRO A 157 19.02 5.67 -8.89
C PRO A 157 19.25 4.21 -9.29
N CYS A 158 18.38 3.68 -10.15
CA CYS A 158 18.60 2.37 -10.73
C CYS A 158 19.92 2.32 -11.52
N PRO A 159 20.69 1.22 -11.42
CA PRO A 159 21.69 0.90 -12.42
C PRO A 159 21.06 0.89 -13.81
N LYS A 160 21.85 1.16 -14.85
CA LYS A 160 21.34 1.13 -16.22
C LYS A 160 20.82 -0.25 -16.58
N THR A 161 21.61 -1.29 -16.32
CA THR A 161 21.25 -2.68 -16.63
C THR A 161 21.42 -3.58 -15.42
N PHE A 162 20.79 -4.75 -15.43
CA PHE A 162 20.96 -5.75 -14.37
C PHE A 162 22.38 -6.33 -14.34
N LYS A 163 23.06 -6.33 -15.48
CA LYS A 163 24.47 -6.75 -15.60
C LYS A 163 25.43 -5.87 -14.79
N ASP A 164 25.07 -4.61 -14.55
CA ASP A 164 25.91 -3.63 -13.83
C ASP A 164 25.90 -3.82 -12.30
N LEU A 165 25.07 -4.74 -11.78
CA LEU A 165 25.02 -5.08 -10.36
C LEU A 165 26.20 -5.99 -9.98
N ALA A 166 27.02 -5.53 -9.02
CA ALA A 166 28.18 -6.26 -8.52
C ALA A 166 27.80 -7.63 -7.94
N ASP A 167 26.72 -7.70 -7.16
CA ASP A 167 26.23 -8.91 -6.51
C ASP A 167 25.03 -9.55 -7.25
N ARG A 168 25.01 -9.45 -8.59
CA ARG A 168 23.91 -10.04 -9.38
C ARG A 168 23.93 -11.57 -9.27
N LYS A 169 22.85 -12.12 -8.75
CA LYS A 169 22.60 -13.56 -8.65
C LYS A 169 21.11 -13.85 -8.80
N LEU A 170 20.78 -15.13 -8.90
CA LEU A 170 19.40 -15.58 -8.80
C LEU A 170 18.79 -15.08 -7.49
N ALA A 171 17.54 -14.64 -7.57
CA ALA A 171 16.80 -14.08 -6.44
C ALA A 171 17.41 -12.82 -5.81
N THR A 172 18.39 -12.13 -6.45
CA THR A 172 18.78 -10.77 -6.04
C THR A 172 17.55 -9.88 -6.15
N GLU A 173 17.04 -9.40 -5.02
CA GLU A 173 16.02 -8.36 -4.99
C GLU A 173 16.69 -7.00 -4.93
N LEU A 174 16.35 -6.14 -5.88
CA LEU A 174 16.82 -4.76 -5.92
C LEU A 174 15.60 -3.84 -5.95
N ALA A 175 15.59 -2.88 -5.03
CA ALA A 175 14.70 -1.73 -5.07
C ALA A 175 15.53 -0.51 -5.48
N CYS A 176 15.08 0.24 -6.48
CA CYS A 176 15.76 1.44 -6.96
C CYS A 176 14.75 2.47 -7.51
N VAL A 177 15.20 3.70 -7.80
CA VAL A 177 14.35 4.75 -8.39
C VAL A 177 14.76 5.00 -9.84
N CYS A 178 13.77 4.99 -10.73
CA CYS A 178 13.92 5.41 -12.11
C CYS A 178 13.46 6.86 -12.25
N ASP A 179 14.23 7.67 -12.97
CA ASP A 179 13.76 8.93 -13.54
C ASP A 179 13.40 8.74 -15.02
N ALA A 180 12.81 9.77 -15.63
CA ALA A 180 12.43 9.75 -17.05
C ALA A 180 13.65 9.59 -18.00
N ALA A 181 14.83 10.06 -17.59
CA ALA A 181 16.05 9.93 -18.41
C ALA A 181 16.55 8.48 -18.43
N LEU A 182 16.40 7.76 -17.31
CA LEU A 182 16.78 6.36 -17.16
C LEU A 182 15.79 5.41 -17.86
N ALA A 183 14.55 5.82 -18.11
CA ALA A 183 13.53 5.02 -18.81
C ALA A 183 13.78 4.83 -20.32
N THR A 184 15.02 5.01 -20.77
CA THR A 184 15.47 4.86 -22.15
C THR A 184 16.50 3.74 -22.25
N GLY A 185 16.58 3.09 -23.42
CA GLY A 185 17.56 2.03 -23.69
C GLY A 185 16.94 0.72 -24.17
N PRO A 186 17.79 -0.24 -24.57
CA PRO A 186 17.33 -1.50 -25.15
C PRO A 186 16.67 -2.38 -24.09
N VAL A 187 15.59 -3.05 -24.47
CA VAL A 187 14.88 -4.04 -23.65
C VAL A 187 14.85 -5.35 -24.43
N TYR A 188 15.18 -6.46 -23.79
CA TYR A 188 15.19 -7.77 -24.42
C TYR A 188 14.32 -8.73 -23.62
N GLY A 189 13.32 -9.33 -24.28
CA GLY A 189 12.34 -10.19 -23.61
C GLY A 189 11.06 -9.48 -23.17
N ALA A 190 10.11 -10.26 -22.68
CA ALA A 190 8.86 -9.79 -22.10
C ALA A 190 8.53 -10.64 -20.86
N GLY A 191 8.34 -9.99 -19.71
CA GLY A 191 8.16 -10.69 -18.43
C GLY A 191 9.49 -11.04 -17.77
N ASN A 192 10.25 -11.97 -18.36
CA ASN A 192 11.65 -12.19 -17.99
C ASN A 192 12.55 -11.41 -18.97
N TYR A 193 13.33 -10.47 -18.45
CA TYR A 193 14.19 -9.59 -19.25
C TYR A 193 15.64 -10.04 -19.16
N ALA A 194 16.35 -10.07 -20.28
CA ALA A 194 17.76 -10.45 -20.28
C ALA A 194 18.59 -9.46 -19.45
N GLU A 195 19.68 -9.92 -18.81
CA GLU A 195 20.48 -9.11 -17.87
C GLU A 195 21.02 -7.78 -18.45
N GLN A 196 21.20 -7.69 -19.76
CA GLN A 196 21.63 -6.46 -20.44
C GLN A 196 20.50 -5.46 -20.73
N SER A 197 19.24 -5.78 -20.39
CA SER A 197 18.12 -4.87 -20.62
C SER A 197 18.21 -3.65 -19.70
N SER A 198 17.78 -2.50 -20.19
CA SER A 198 17.58 -1.31 -19.36
C SER A 198 16.53 -1.59 -18.30
N ILE A 199 16.91 -1.44 -17.01
CA ILE A 199 16.01 -1.74 -15.88
C ILE A 199 14.76 -0.85 -15.95
N CYS A 200 14.95 0.45 -16.15
CA CYS A 200 13.84 1.40 -16.15
C CYS A 200 12.98 1.32 -17.41
N ALA A 201 13.57 1.12 -18.59
CA ALA A 201 12.78 0.91 -19.81
C ALA A 201 12.00 -0.42 -19.75
N ALA A 202 12.59 -1.48 -19.18
CA ALA A 202 11.91 -2.74 -18.94
C ALA A 202 10.77 -2.60 -17.92
N ALA A 203 10.93 -1.75 -16.90
CA ALA A 203 9.88 -1.47 -15.92
C ALA A 203 8.68 -0.75 -16.56
N VAL A 204 8.93 0.21 -17.47
CA VAL A 204 7.87 0.82 -18.28
C VAL A 204 7.22 -0.21 -19.20
N HIS A 205 8.03 -1.00 -19.93
CA HIS A 205 7.53 -2.08 -20.80
C HIS A 205 6.63 -3.07 -20.02
N ALA A 206 7.02 -3.44 -18.79
CA ALA A 206 6.24 -4.31 -17.91
C ALA A 206 4.98 -3.65 -17.33
N GLY A 207 4.83 -2.32 -17.44
CA GLY A 207 3.72 -1.56 -16.87
C GLY A 207 3.85 -1.36 -15.36
N VAL A 208 5.05 -1.52 -14.80
CA VAL A 208 5.32 -1.38 -13.36
C VAL A 208 5.43 0.09 -12.96
N ILE A 209 5.98 0.92 -13.85
CA ILE A 209 6.10 2.37 -13.68
C ILE A 209 5.64 3.09 -14.96
N PRO A 210 5.18 4.34 -14.86
CA PRO A 210 4.90 5.18 -16.02
C PRO A 210 6.20 5.70 -16.69
N PRO A 211 6.14 6.25 -17.93
CA PRO A 211 7.32 6.74 -18.66
C PRO A 211 8.11 7.87 -17.97
N ASN A 212 7.50 8.60 -17.05
CA ASN A 212 8.16 9.65 -16.27
C ASN A 212 8.99 9.11 -15.07
N GLY A 213 9.01 7.79 -14.86
CA GLY A 213 9.79 7.15 -13.82
C GLY A 213 8.96 6.73 -12.60
N GLY A 214 9.66 6.35 -11.53
CA GLY A 214 9.05 5.85 -10.30
C GLY A 214 9.96 4.86 -9.56
N SER A 215 9.50 4.44 -8.38
CA SER A 215 10.15 3.38 -7.62
C SER A 215 9.86 2.02 -8.25
N VAL A 216 10.89 1.18 -8.34
CA VAL A 216 10.78 -0.15 -8.93
C VAL A 216 11.47 -1.18 -8.05
N THR A 217 10.87 -2.37 -7.98
CA THR A 217 11.49 -3.56 -7.37
C THR A 217 11.62 -4.64 -8.43
N LEU A 218 12.83 -5.10 -8.67
CA LEU A 218 13.14 -6.20 -9.56
C LEU A 218 13.77 -7.36 -8.79
N ARG A 219 13.67 -8.55 -9.37
CA ARG A 219 14.25 -9.77 -8.85
C ARG A 219 15.03 -10.48 -9.94
N GLY A 220 16.27 -10.87 -9.64
CA GLY A 220 17.08 -11.73 -10.51
C GLY A 220 16.41 -13.08 -10.71
N ALA A 221 16.38 -13.54 -11.96
CA ALA A 221 15.74 -14.76 -12.41
C ALA A 221 16.71 -15.62 -13.25
N PRO A 222 16.45 -16.92 -13.41
CA PRO A 222 17.16 -17.73 -14.39
C PRO A 222 17.05 -17.09 -15.78
N GLY A 223 18.15 -17.11 -16.53
CA GLY A 223 18.13 -16.64 -17.91
C GLY A 223 17.41 -17.62 -18.84
N CYS A 224 16.93 -17.12 -19.98
CA CYS A 224 16.25 -17.91 -21.00
C CYS A 224 17.21 -18.47 -22.04
N GLY A 225 16.83 -19.59 -22.66
CA GLY A 225 17.45 -20.06 -23.92
C GLY A 225 17.12 -19.18 -25.13
N ALA A 226 15.97 -18.49 -25.09
CA ALA A 226 15.58 -17.46 -26.03
C ALA A 226 14.62 -16.47 -25.35
N TYR A 227 14.68 -15.21 -25.77
CA TYR A 227 13.81 -14.14 -25.31
C TYR A 227 12.97 -13.63 -26.48
N GLU A 228 11.65 -13.58 -26.29
CA GLU A 228 10.74 -13.02 -27.28
C GLU A 228 10.56 -11.52 -27.09
N GLY A 229 10.56 -10.78 -28.19
CA GLY A 229 10.27 -9.34 -28.20
C GLY A 229 8.78 -9.06 -28.21
N SER A 230 8.35 -7.96 -27.61
CA SER A 230 6.97 -7.47 -27.69
C SER A 230 6.91 -5.96 -27.61
N THR A 231 5.79 -5.37 -28.00
CA THR A 231 5.51 -3.95 -27.72
C THR A 231 4.44 -3.84 -26.65
N LYS A 232 4.79 -3.26 -25.50
CA LYS A 232 3.88 -3.02 -24.37
C LYS A 232 4.16 -1.66 -23.75
N ASN A 233 3.10 -0.95 -23.34
CA ASN A 233 3.20 0.33 -22.63
C ASN A 233 4.07 1.38 -23.35
N GLY A 234 4.03 1.41 -24.69
CA GLY A 234 4.81 2.34 -25.52
C GLY A 234 6.30 2.00 -25.66
N VAL A 235 6.77 0.91 -25.06
CA VAL A 235 8.14 0.41 -25.20
C VAL A 235 8.13 -0.84 -26.07
N THR A 236 9.12 -0.99 -26.95
CA THR A 236 9.32 -2.20 -27.74
C THR A 236 10.55 -2.94 -27.22
N SER A 237 10.35 -4.18 -26.78
CA SER A 237 11.44 -5.10 -26.49
C SER A 237 11.81 -5.93 -27.71
N VAL A 238 13.08 -6.32 -27.78
CA VAL A 238 13.67 -7.02 -28.92
C VAL A 238 13.86 -8.49 -28.56
N LYS A 239 13.68 -9.36 -29.54
CA LYS A 239 14.02 -10.77 -29.40
C LYS A 239 15.53 -10.95 -29.23
N GLN A 240 15.94 -11.95 -28.46
CA GLN A 240 17.35 -12.26 -28.22
C GLN A 240 17.54 -13.78 -28.09
N GLY A 241 18.73 -14.26 -28.45
CA GLY A 241 19.17 -15.60 -28.08
C GLY A 241 19.43 -15.74 -26.58
N ALA A 242 20.05 -16.85 -26.20
CA ALA A 242 20.25 -17.22 -24.81
C ALA A 242 21.00 -16.16 -23.99
N ALA A 243 20.62 -16.01 -22.72
CA ALA A 243 21.39 -15.29 -21.72
C ALA A 243 21.43 -16.11 -20.42
N PRO A 244 22.53 -16.06 -19.65
CA PRO A 244 22.69 -16.89 -18.45
C PRO A 244 21.83 -16.39 -17.28
N LEU A 245 21.52 -15.09 -17.24
CA LEU A 245 20.69 -14.45 -16.22
C LEU A 245 19.64 -13.55 -16.87
N GLY A 246 18.54 -13.41 -16.14
CA GLY A 246 17.51 -12.42 -16.41
C GLY A 246 17.06 -11.73 -15.13
N PHE A 247 16.10 -10.84 -15.27
CA PHE A 247 15.40 -10.24 -14.15
C PHE A 247 13.93 -10.03 -14.51
N ARG A 248 13.10 -9.97 -13.47
CA ARG A 248 11.66 -9.74 -13.58
C ARG A 248 11.18 -8.74 -12.54
N PHE A 249 9.97 -8.25 -12.73
CA PHE A 249 9.29 -7.40 -11.77
C PHE A 249 8.18 -8.19 -11.08
N PRO A 250 8.29 -8.52 -9.78
CA PRO A 250 7.26 -9.26 -9.05
C PRO A 250 5.87 -8.62 -9.15
N ALA A 251 5.80 -7.27 -9.14
CA ALA A 251 4.55 -6.52 -9.27
C ALA A 251 3.83 -6.70 -10.61
N ALA A 252 4.52 -7.15 -11.66
CA ALA A 252 3.93 -7.44 -12.97
C ALA A 252 3.36 -8.87 -13.08
N GLY A 253 3.42 -9.67 -12.01
CA GLY A 253 2.78 -11.00 -11.94
C GLY A 253 3.39 -12.09 -12.84
N GLY A 254 4.53 -11.85 -13.48
CA GLY A 254 5.18 -12.85 -14.35
C GLY A 254 5.79 -14.02 -13.57
N THR A 255 5.51 -15.26 -13.98
CA THR A 255 6.09 -16.49 -13.41
C THR A 255 7.57 -16.63 -13.75
N ASP A 256 8.32 -17.41 -12.95
CA ASP A 256 9.79 -17.60 -13.02
C ASP A 256 10.32 -18.27 -14.30
N ALA A 257 9.48 -18.52 -15.30
CA ALA A 257 9.84 -19.30 -16.48
C ALA A 257 9.73 -18.47 -17.75
N CYS A 258 10.79 -18.50 -18.54
CA CYS A 258 10.72 -18.29 -19.97
C CYS A 258 9.77 -19.39 -20.48
N GLU A 259 8.57 -19.02 -20.91
CA GLU A 259 7.59 -20.03 -21.32
C GLU A 259 8.15 -20.76 -22.55
N THR A 260 8.73 -21.94 -22.30
CA THR A 260 9.10 -22.89 -23.34
C THR A 260 7.80 -23.42 -23.90
N ARG A 261 7.38 -22.87 -25.04
CA ARG A 261 6.31 -23.45 -25.85
C ARG A 261 6.91 -24.36 -26.90
#